data_AF-A0AAD9XEX7-F1
#
_entry.id   AF-A0AAD9XEX7-F1
#
_cell.length_a   1.000
_cell.length_b   1.000
_cell.length_c   1.000
_cell.angle_alpha   90.00
_cell.angle_beta   90.00
_cell.angle_gamma   90.00
#
_symmetry.space_group_name_H-M   'P 1'
#
loop_
_entity.id
_entity.type
_entity.pdbx_description
1 polymer ?
#
loop_
_entity_poly.entity_id
_entity_poly.type
_entity_poly.pdbx_seq_one_letter_code
_entity_poly.pdbx_strand_id
1 'polypeptide(L)'
;MEANNKGKDSKSITRVDVWIRGHKRKEGNPISESLQNVLNAIEEFRSSKYFPNDSCIKEDAIAKVLGREKRGQVRGLGFGATPSRVDAQIQSGKNVKFLEAKLKVTNDELSSLREMVAGIMKQNEQII
;
A
#
# COMPACT_ATOMS: atom_id res chain seq x y z
N MET A 1 -14.60 11.79 -26.53
CA MET A 1 -14.96 11.15 -25.25
C MET A 1 -13.93 11.59 -24.23
N GLU A 2 -14.26 12.59 -23.42
CA GLU A 2 -13.36 13.13 -22.40
C GLU A 2 -13.26 12.16 -21.22
N ALA A 3 -12.03 11.74 -20.90
CA ALA A 3 -11.74 10.92 -19.74
C ALA A 3 -11.90 11.77 -18.48
N ASN A 4 -12.94 11.46 -17.69
CA ASN A 4 -13.23 12.14 -16.44
C ASN A 4 -12.18 11.75 -15.38
N ASN A 5 -11.12 12.55 -15.25
CA ASN A 5 -10.14 12.48 -14.17
C ASN A 5 -10.78 12.87 -12.84
N LYS A 6 -11.57 11.97 -12.25
CA LYS A 6 -11.93 12.04 -10.83
C LYS A 6 -10.84 11.37 -10.01
N GLY A 7 -9.69 12.04 -9.90
CA GLY A 7 -8.72 11.82 -8.85
C GLY A 7 -9.30 12.28 -7.51
N LYS A 8 -10.30 11.55 -7.02
CA LYS A 8 -10.72 11.62 -5.62
C LYS A 8 -9.77 10.70 -4.88
N ASP A 9 -9.12 11.16 -3.81
CA ASP A 9 -8.27 10.36 -2.93
C ASP A 9 -8.96 9.04 -2.60
N SER A 10 -8.75 8.02 -3.44
CA SER A 10 -9.38 6.73 -3.27
C SER A 10 -8.59 6.11 -2.15
N LYS A 11 -9.09 6.26 -0.91
CA LYS A 11 -8.56 5.59 0.27
C LYS A 11 -8.20 4.17 -0.16
N SER A 12 -6.91 3.85 -0.13
CA SER A 12 -6.40 2.58 -0.67
C SER A 12 -7.17 1.45 -0.02
N ILE A 13 -7.92 0.67 -0.80
CA ILE A 13 -8.71 -0.45 -0.29
C ILE A 13 -7.72 -1.45 0.31
N THR A 14 -7.83 -1.69 1.61
CA THR A 14 -6.98 -2.65 2.33
C THR A 14 -7.60 -4.04 2.26
N ARG A 15 -6.82 -5.09 2.52
CA ARG A 15 -7.39 -6.45 2.62
C ARG A 15 -8.43 -6.56 3.74
N VAL A 16 -8.29 -5.73 4.79
CA VAL A 16 -9.24 -5.68 5.90
C VAL A 16 -10.60 -5.20 5.39
N ASP A 17 -10.62 -4.20 4.51
CA ASP A 17 -11.86 -3.72 3.88
C ASP A 17 -12.53 -4.80 3.02
N VAL A 18 -11.72 -5.53 2.22
CA VAL A 18 -12.21 -6.64 1.40
C VAL A 18 -12.80 -7.75 2.27
N TRP A 19 -12.12 -8.11 3.35
CA TRP A 19 -12.60 -9.13 4.28
C TRP A 19 -13.89 -8.73 4.98
N ILE A 20 -13.97 -7.50 5.52
CA ILE A 20 -15.19 -6.96 6.14
C ILE A 20 -16.35 -6.97 5.13
N ARG A 21 -16.10 -6.52 3.90
CA ARG A 21 -17.12 -6.48 2.85
C ARG A 21 -17.65 -7.87 2.49
N GLY A 22 -16.75 -8.86 2.41
CA GLY A 22 -17.13 -10.25 2.13
C GLY A 22 -17.91 -10.94 3.25
N HIS A 23 -17.83 -10.42 4.47
CA HIS A 23 -18.47 -10.96 5.67
C HIS A 23 -19.74 -10.20 6.09
N LYS A 24 -20.16 -9.19 5.31
CA LYS A 24 -21.42 -8.45 5.46
C LYS A 24 -22.37 -8.80 4.30
N ARG A 25 -23.67 -8.96 4.57
CA ARG A 25 -24.74 -9.15 3.58
C ARG A 25 -24.90 -7.89 2.71
N LYS A 26 -25.72 -7.95 1.65
CA LYS A 26 -26.05 -6.77 0.83
C LYS A 26 -26.63 -5.62 1.65
N GLU A 27 -27.41 -5.95 2.67
CA GLU A 27 -28.03 -5.01 3.63
C GLU A 27 -27.05 -4.45 4.67
N GLY A 28 -25.79 -4.91 4.70
CA GLY A 28 -24.77 -4.48 5.67
C GLY A 28 -24.72 -5.30 6.96
N ASN A 29 -25.76 -6.09 7.24
CA ASN A 29 -25.82 -6.98 8.41
C ASN A 29 -24.81 -8.13 8.30
N PRO A 30 -24.15 -8.55 9.41
CA PRO A 30 -23.28 -9.72 9.38
C PRO A 30 -24.03 -11.01 9.04
N ILE A 31 -23.27 -12.00 8.59
CA ILE A 31 -23.82 -13.31 8.24
C ILE A 31 -24.30 -14.07 9.48
N SER A 32 -23.57 -13.97 10.60
CA SER A 32 -23.87 -14.60 11.90
C SER A 32 -23.54 -13.69 13.09
N GLU A 33 -24.10 -14.01 14.26
CA GLU A 33 -23.81 -13.29 15.51
C GLU A 33 -22.34 -13.43 15.95
N SER A 34 -21.75 -14.61 15.80
CA SER A 34 -20.32 -14.81 16.06
C SER A 34 -19.43 -13.91 15.22
N LEU A 35 -19.85 -13.62 13.98
CA LEU A 35 -19.15 -12.74 13.06
C LEU A 35 -19.34 -11.26 13.41
N GLN A 36 -20.48 -10.89 14.02
CA GLN A 36 -20.70 -9.55 14.57
C GLN A 36 -19.65 -9.22 15.62
N ASN A 37 -19.36 -10.14 16.54
CA ASN A 37 -18.34 -9.93 17.58
C ASN A 37 -16.95 -9.71 16.98
N VAL A 38 -16.60 -10.49 15.94
CA VAL A 38 -15.32 -10.34 15.23
C VAL A 38 -15.24 -8.99 14.51
N LEU A 39 -16.31 -8.58 13.82
CA LEU A 39 -16.36 -7.29 13.12
C LEU A 39 -16.23 -6.12 14.08
N ASN A 40 -16.91 -6.18 15.22
CA ASN A 40 -16.81 -5.16 16.27
C ASN A 40 -15.38 -5.07 16.80
N ALA A 41 -14.72 -6.20 17.09
CA ALA A 41 -13.33 -6.21 17.54
C ALA A 41 -12.36 -5.65 16.50
N ILE A 42 -12.60 -5.90 15.21
CA ILE A 42 -11.79 -5.33 14.11
C ILE A 42 -11.99 -3.81 14.01
N GLU A 43 -13.24 -3.33 14.11
CA GLU A 43 -13.58 -1.91 14.07
C GLU A 43 -13.03 -1.16 15.30
N GLU A 44 -13.07 -1.78 16.49
CA GLU A 44 -12.46 -1.27 17.72
C GLU A 44 -10.94 -1.17 17.58
N PHE A 45 -10.29 -2.21 17.07
CA PHE A 45 -8.83 -2.20 16.86
C PHE A 45 -8.42 -1.09 15.88
N ARG A 46 -9.19 -0.88 14.82
CA ARG A 46 -8.99 0.21 13.84
C ARG A 46 -9.19 1.61 14.43
N SER A 47 -10.05 1.74 15.44
CA SER A 47 -10.33 3.00 16.12
C SER A 47 -9.37 3.29 17.27
N SER A 48 -8.59 2.29 17.71
CA SER A 48 -7.61 2.43 18.78
C SER A 48 -6.41 3.29 18.35
N LYS A 49 -5.71 3.89 19.34
CA LYS A 49 -4.47 4.65 19.10
C LYS A 49 -3.34 3.83 18.47
N TYR A 50 -3.43 2.49 18.51
CA TYR A 50 -2.52 1.61 17.81
C TYR A 50 -2.97 1.52 16.37
N PHE A 51 -2.40 2.38 15.51
CA PHE A 51 -2.63 2.32 14.07
C PHE A 51 -2.32 0.91 13.57
N PRO A 52 -3.33 0.16 13.08
CA PRO A 52 -3.08 -1.10 12.43
C PRO A 52 -2.13 -0.83 11.27
N ASN A 53 -1.03 -1.57 11.20
CA ASN A 53 -0.21 -1.54 10.00
C ASN A 53 -0.94 -2.33 8.92
N ASP A 54 -1.95 -1.71 8.29
CA ASP A 54 -2.77 -2.32 7.23
C ASP A 54 -1.93 -2.70 5.99
N SER A 55 -0.65 -2.27 5.94
CA SER A 55 0.33 -2.72 4.93
C SER A 55 1.04 -4.05 5.28
N CYS A 56 0.81 -4.59 6.48
CA CYS A 56 1.45 -5.79 6.99
C CYS A 56 0.40 -6.86 7.36
N ILE A 57 0.37 -7.96 6.60
CA ILE A 57 -0.56 -9.08 6.82
C ILE A 57 -0.40 -9.78 8.18
N LYS A 58 0.68 -9.51 8.92
CA LYS A 58 0.97 -10.10 10.24
C LYS A 58 0.49 -9.22 11.39
N GLU A 59 0.23 -7.95 11.13
CA GLU A 59 -0.01 -6.92 12.16
C GLU A 59 -1.30 -6.14 11.95
N ASP A 60 -1.99 -6.34 10.82
CA ASP A 60 -3.29 -5.75 10.56
C ASP A 60 -4.38 -6.23 11.53
N ALA A 61 -5.51 -5.53 11.51
CA ALA A 61 -6.62 -5.78 12.42
C ALA A 61 -7.15 -7.22 12.36
N ILE A 62 -7.15 -7.85 11.17
CA ILE A 62 -7.56 -9.25 11.01
C ILE A 62 -6.58 -10.17 11.74
N ALA A 63 -5.28 -9.98 11.55
CA ALA A 63 -4.26 -10.80 12.18
C ALA A 63 -4.25 -10.66 13.71
N LYS A 64 -4.66 -9.50 14.23
CA LYS A 64 -4.77 -9.23 15.66
C LYS A 64 -6.01 -9.87 16.29
N VAL A 65 -7.15 -9.83 15.60
CA VAL A 65 -8.42 -10.39 16.12
C VAL A 65 -8.53 -11.90 15.87
N LEU A 66 -8.19 -12.37 14.67
CA LEU A 66 -8.35 -13.77 14.26
C LEU A 66 -7.04 -14.58 14.30
N GLY A 67 -5.97 -13.96 14.83
CA GLY A 67 -4.63 -14.54 14.86
C GLY A 67 -3.92 -14.46 13.50
N ARG A 68 -2.62 -14.76 13.50
CA ARG A 68 -1.77 -14.78 12.30
C ARG A 68 -2.32 -15.73 11.22
N GLU A 69 -2.09 -15.38 9.96
CA GLU A 69 -2.44 -16.23 8.83
C GLU A 69 -1.74 -17.59 8.93
N LYS A 70 -2.50 -18.66 8.67
CA LYS A 70 -1.98 -20.03 8.62
C LYS A 70 -1.29 -20.29 7.29
N ARG A 71 -0.51 -21.38 7.20
CA ARG A 71 0.06 -21.84 5.93
C ARG A 71 -1.09 -22.11 4.94
N GLY A 72 -0.89 -21.73 3.68
CA GLY A 72 -1.80 -22.06 2.57
C GLY A 72 -2.60 -20.87 2.01
N GLN A 73 -3.20 -20.01 2.84
CA GLN A 73 -4.03 -18.91 2.34
C GLN A 73 -4.04 -17.70 3.26
N VAL A 74 -4.06 -16.51 2.66
CA VAL A 74 -4.27 -15.22 3.32
C VAL A 74 -5.74 -14.82 3.20
N ARG A 75 -6.39 -14.59 4.34
CA ARG A 75 -7.78 -14.07 4.39
C ARG A 75 -7.93 -12.76 3.61
N GLY A 76 -9.01 -12.60 2.87
CA GLY A 76 -9.32 -11.35 2.14
C GLY A 76 -8.50 -11.10 0.87
N LEU A 77 -7.64 -12.04 0.43
CA LEU A 77 -6.85 -11.93 -0.81
C LEU A 77 -7.20 -12.98 -1.88
N GLY A 78 -8.25 -13.78 -1.66
CA GLY A 78 -8.72 -14.80 -2.61
C GLY A 78 -7.93 -16.11 -2.58
N PHE A 79 -8.18 -16.97 -3.56
CA PHE A 79 -7.54 -18.28 -3.69
C PHE A 79 -6.09 -18.15 -4.19
N GLY A 80 -5.20 -19.00 -3.68
CA GLY A 80 -3.80 -19.07 -4.11
C GLY A 80 -2.86 -17.99 -3.53
N ALA A 81 -3.40 -17.03 -2.79
CA ALA A 81 -2.62 -16.04 -2.05
C ALA A 81 -2.05 -16.65 -0.77
N THR A 82 -0.83 -17.17 -0.83
CA THR A 82 -0.12 -17.71 0.35
C THR A 82 0.61 -16.59 1.11
N PRO A 83 0.78 -16.67 2.44
CA PRO A 83 1.51 -15.65 3.21
C PRO A 83 2.90 -15.31 2.67
N SER A 84 3.68 -16.32 2.25
CA SER A 84 5.04 -16.12 1.72
C SER A 84 5.06 -15.31 0.42
N ARG A 85 4.14 -15.61 -0.51
CA ARG A 85 4.00 -14.85 -1.77
C ARG A 85 3.63 -13.39 -1.51
N VAL A 86 2.72 -13.15 -0.57
CA VAL A 86 2.29 -11.79 -0.22
C VAL A 86 3.43 -11.03 0.45
N ASP A 87 4.16 -11.65 1.38
CA ASP A 87 5.35 -11.07 2.01
C ASP A 87 6.42 -10.70 0.95
N ALA A 88 6.69 -11.59 -0.02
CA ALA A 88 7.61 -11.33 -1.11
C ALA A 88 7.16 -10.15 -1.99
N GLN A 89 5.86 -10.05 -2.28
CA GLN A 89 5.30 -8.93 -3.04
C GLN A 89 5.42 -7.59 -2.29
N ILE A 90 5.15 -7.59 -0.97
CA ILE A 90 5.31 -6.40 -0.12
C ILE A 90 6.78 -5.95 -0.10
N GLN A 91 7.72 -6.90 0.06
CA GLN A 91 9.15 -6.61 0.02
C GLN A 91 9.59 -6.06 -1.33
N SER A 92 9.16 -6.70 -2.43
CA SER A 92 9.44 -6.24 -3.79
C SER A 92 8.92 -4.81 -4.00
N GLY A 93 7.70 -4.51 -3.58
CA GLY A 93 7.12 -3.16 -3.69
C GLY A 93 7.91 -2.11 -2.89
N LYS A 94 8.40 -2.46 -1.69
CA LYS A 94 9.29 -1.57 -0.91
C LYS A 94 10.59 -1.30 -1.63
N ASN A 95 11.21 -2.34 -2.20
CA ASN A 95 12.46 -2.20 -2.95
C ASN A 95 12.28 -1.34 -4.19
N VAL A 96 11.19 -1.52 -4.95
CA VAL A 96 10.87 -0.71 -6.13
C VAL A 96 10.73 0.77 -5.74
N LYS A 97 9.92 1.09 -4.73
CA LYS A 97 9.77 2.48 -4.26
C LYS A 97 11.09 3.12 -3.83
N PHE A 98 11.95 2.35 -3.16
CA PHE A 98 13.27 2.81 -2.75
C PHE A 98 14.17 3.10 -3.97
N LEU A 99 14.17 2.20 -4.96
CA LEU A 99 14.95 2.39 -6.19
C LEU A 99 14.44 3.57 -7.02
N GLU A 100 13.12 3.73 -7.14
CA GLU A 100 12.50 4.88 -7.81
C GLU A 100 12.90 6.21 -7.14
N ALA A 101 12.88 6.26 -5.80
CA ALA A 101 13.31 7.45 -5.07
C ALA A 101 14.79 7.76 -5.31
N LYS A 102 15.66 6.75 -5.30
CA LYS A 102 17.09 6.92 -5.59
C LYS A 102 17.33 7.39 -7.02
N LEU A 103 16.63 6.79 -7.99
CA LEU A 103 16.74 7.15 -9.40
C LEU A 103 16.31 8.60 -9.63
N LYS A 104 15.24 9.05 -8.96
CA LYS A 104 14.81 10.45 -9.02
C LYS A 104 15.92 11.40 -8.57
N VAL A 105 16.51 11.15 -7.40
CA VAL A 105 17.61 11.97 -6.85
C VAL A 105 18.79 12.03 -7.83
N THR A 106 19.23 10.87 -8.33
CA THR A 106 20.35 10.82 -9.28
C THR A 106 20.05 11.55 -10.59
N ASN A 107 18.81 11.49 -11.09
CA ASN A 107 18.42 12.25 -12.28
C ASN A 107 18.41 13.76 -12.04
N ASP A 108 17.93 14.19 -10.87
CA ASP A 108 17.92 15.61 -10.49
C ASP A 108 19.38 16.15 -10.41
N GLU A 109 20.28 15.39 -9.76
CA GLU A 109 21.72 15.71 -9.70
C GLU A 109 22.37 15.79 -11.09
N LEU A 110 22.06 14.84 -11.99
CA LEU A 110 22.56 14.85 -13.36
C LEU A 110 22.04 16.05 -14.16
N SER A 111 20.80 16.48 -13.93
CA SER A 111 20.24 17.68 -14.57
C SER A 111 21.00 18.93 -14.16
N SER A 112 21.23 19.12 -12.85
CA SER A 112 22.00 20.24 -12.35
C SER A 112 23.44 20.25 -12.88
N LEU A 113 24.08 19.08 -12.96
CA LEU A 113 25.44 18.97 -13.51
C LEU A 113 25.49 19.34 -15.00
N ARG A 114 24.49 18.92 -15.79
CA ARG A 114 24.39 19.30 -17.21
C ARG A 114 24.25 20.81 -17.39
N GLU A 115 23.45 21.47 -16.55
CA GLU A 115 23.27 22.92 -16.58
C GLU A 115 24.57 23.67 -16.24
N MET A 116 25.30 23.23 -15.21
CA MET A 116 26.59 23.83 -14.85
C MET A 116 27.61 23.72 -15.99
N VAL A 117 27.72 22.54 -16.61
CA VAL A 117 28.63 22.32 -17.75
C VAL A 117 28.25 23.23 -18.92
N ALA A 118 26.96 23.32 -19.27
CA ALA A 118 26.51 24.21 -20.32
C ALA A 118 26.81 25.70 -20.03
N GLY A 119 26.73 26.11 -18.76
CA GLY A 119 27.12 27.45 -18.32
C GLY A 119 28.61 27.73 -18.52
N ILE A 120 29.48 26.81 -18.09
CA ILE A 120 30.93 26.92 -18.25
C ILE A 120 31.32 26.99 -19.73
N MET A 121 30.71 26.15 -20.58
CA MET A 121 30.99 26.15 -22.02
C MET A 121 30.67 27.51 -22.65
N LYS A 122 29.54 28.13 -22.30
CA LYS A 122 29.19 29.49 -22.78
C LYS A 122 30.14 30.57 -22.29
N GLN A 123 30.61 30.48 -21.04
CA GLN A 123 31.57 31.44 -20.49
C GLN A 123 32.91 31.37 -21.25
N ASN A 124 33.38 30.16 -21.57
CA ASN A 124 34.64 29.97 -22.29
C ASN A 124 34.59 30.48 -23.73
N GLU A 125 33.44 30.41 -24.41
CA GLU A 125 33.26 30.98 -25.75
C GLU A 125 33.28 32.52 -25.77
N GLN A 126 32.96 33.19 -24.65
CA GLN A 126 32.96 34.66 -24.55
C GLN A 126 34.35 35.25 -24.25
N ILE A 127 35.33 34.41 -23.87
CA ILE A 127 36.67 34.82 -23.47
C ILE A 127 37.68 34.74 -24.65
N ILE A 128 37.28 34.11 -25.76
CA ILE A 128 38.04 34.03 -27.02
C ILE A 128 37.54 35.11 -27.99
#